data_AF-A0A7V0IRY6-F1
#
_entry.id   AF-A0A7V0IRY6-F1
#
_cell.length_a   1.000
_cell.length_b   1.000
_cell.length_c   1.000
_cell.angle_alpha   90.00
_cell.angle_beta   90.00
_cell.angle_gamma   90.00
#
_symmetry.space_group_name_H-M   'P 1'
#
loop_
_entity.id
_entity.type
_entity.pdbx_description
1 polymer ?
#
loop_
_entity_poly.entity_id
_entity_poly.type
_entity_poly.pdbx_seq_one_letter_code
_entity_poly.pdbx_strand_id
1 'polypeptide(L)'
;TRAQFASILFRQAGSPESGDGSSRFSDVEPSSPHFGAISWLVAEGITFGTSEATFNPAGDISRAQVAAMLYRWAGYPQSTGITPSATSRSLPTSTTRSPGWQKKA
;
A
#
# COMPACT_ATOMS: atom_id res chain seq x y z
N THR A 1 -6.37 15.96 9.98
CA THR A 1 -7.07 15.01 9.08
C THR A 1 -6.13 14.51 8.00
N ARG A 2 -6.50 13.44 7.29
CA ARG A 2 -5.70 12.84 6.21
C ARG A 2 -5.45 13.83 5.06
N ALA A 3 -6.45 14.61 4.67
CA ALA A 3 -6.33 15.60 3.60
C ALA A 3 -5.35 16.73 3.93
N GLN A 4 -5.33 17.18 5.20
CA GLN A 4 -4.35 18.18 5.65
C GLN A 4 -2.92 17.66 5.53
N PHE A 5 -2.67 16.40 5.91
CA PHE A 5 -1.35 15.79 5.77
C PHE A 5 -0.92 15.66 4.30
N ALA A 6 -1.86 15.29 3.41
CA ALA A 6 -1.61 15.30 1.96
C ALA A 6 -1.22 16.70 1.47
N SER A 7 -1.93 17.74 1.89
CA SER A 7 -1.59 19.12 1.54
C SER A 7 -0.23 19.58 2.10
N ILE A 8 0.17 19.12 3.29
CA ILE A 8 1.49 19.42 3.85
C ILE A 8 2.58 18.84 2.96
N LEU A 9 2.49 17.56 2.59
CA LEU A 9 3.48 16.92 1.71
C LEU A 9 3.52 17.57 0.32
N PHE A 10 2.36 17.87 -0.25
CA PHE A 10 2.27 18.55 -1.53
C PHE A 10 2.95 19.93 -1.51
N ARG A 11 2.73 20.72 -0.46
CA ARG A 11 3.40 22.01 -0.27
C ARG A 11 4.90 21.85 -0.06
N GLN A 12 5.31 20.84 0.71
CA GLN A 12 6.72 20.53 0.94
C GLN A 12 7.45 20.12 -0.34
N ALA A 13 6.74 19.49 -1.29
CA ALA A 13 7.24 19.13 -2.61
C ALA A 13 7.29 20.31 -3.60
N GLY A 14 6.94 21.53 -3.18
CA GLY A 14 6.95 22.72 -4.05
C GLY A 14 5.64 22.98 -4.79
N SER A 15 4.54 22.33 -4.39
CA SER A 15 3.22 22.45 -5.05
C SER A 15 3.26 22.14 -6.55
N PRO A 16 3.68 20.92 -6.93
CA PRO A 16 3.77 20.49 -8.33
C PRO A 16 2.39 20.46 -9.02
N GLU A 17 2.39 20.20 -10.32
CA GLU A 17 1.15 20.02 -11.07
C GLU A 17 0.32 18.87 -10.51
N SER A 18 -0.98 19.12 -10.37
CA SER A 18 -1.92 18.11 -9.87
C SER A 18 -2.28 17.16 -11.02
N GLY A 19 -2.06 15.86 -10.83
CA GLY A 19 -2.56 14.85 -11.77
C GLY A 19 -4.07 14.60 -11.63
N ASP A 20 -4.59 13.56 -12.30
CA ASP A 20 -5.99 13.15 -12.21
C ASP A 20 -6.24 12.00 -11.20
N GLY A 21 -5.23 11.70 -10.36
CA GLY A 21 -5.22 10.50 -9.52
C GLY A 21 -6.34 10.40 -8.46
N SER A 22 -6.96 11.52 -8.08
CA SER A 22 -8.06 11.51 -7.10
C SER A 22 -9.44 11.29 -7.71
N SER A 23 -9.57 11.33 -9.04
CA SER A 23 -10.85 11.15 -9.75
C SER A 23 -11.56 9.82 -9.48
N ARG A 24 -10.80 8.80 -9.04
CA ARG A 24 -11.33 7.48 -8.63
C ARG A 24 -11.99 7.49 -7.25
N PHE A 25 -11.78 8.52 -6.44
CA PHE A 25 -12.35 8.60 -5.10
C PHE A 25 -13.70 9.32 -5.13
N SER A 26 -14.74 8.65 -4.68
CA SER A 26 -16.11 9.21 -4.68
C SER A 26 -16.31 10.30 -3.63
N ASP A 27 -15.42 10.39 -2.65
CA ASP A 27 -15.48 11.28 -1.49
C ASP A 27 -14.48 12.44 -1.55
N VAL A 28 -13.94 12.72 -2.74
CA VAL A 28 -13.06 13.87 -2.99
C VAL A 28 -13.62 14.67 -4.16
N GLU A 29 -14.31 15.76 -3.85
CA GLU A 29 -14.85 16.63 -4.90
C GLU A 29 -13.73 17.41 -5.62
N PRO A 30 -13.84 17.63 -6.95
CA PRO A 30 -12.90 18.47 -7.71
C PRO A 30 -12.75 19.91 -7.19
N SER A 31 -13.80 20.43 -6.53
CA SER A 31 -13.80 21.76 -5.90
C SER A 31 -13.09 21.79 -4.55
N SER A 32 -12.70 20.63 -4.00
CA SER A 32 -12.02 20.56 -2.72
C SER A 32 -10.64 21.22 -2.79
N PRO A 33 -10.26 22.05 -1.79
CA PRO A 33 -8.92 22.65 -1.75
C PRO A 33 -7.80 21.61 -1.62
N HIS A 34 -8.14 20.37 -1.26
CA HIS A 34 -7.20 19.26 -1.13
C HIS A 34 -7.13 18.39 -2.40
N PHE A 35 -8.01 18.60 -3.38
CA PHE A 35 -8.11 17.76 -4.59
C PHE A 35 -6.76 17.66 -5.31
N GLY A 36 -6.11 18.80 -5.55
CA GLY A 36 -4.83 18.82 -6.26
C GLY A 36 -3.73 18.06 -5.52
N ALA A 37 -3.62 18.29 -4.21
CA ALA A 37 -2.67 17.58 -3.36
C ALA A 37 -2.94 16.06 -3.34
N ILE A 38 -4.20 15.65 -3.14
CA ILE A 38 -4.56 14.22 -3.11
C ILE A 38 -4.24 13.56 -4.46
N SER A 39 -4.54 14.25 -5.57
CA SER A 39 -4.29 13.72 -6.90
C SER A 39 -2.81 13.51 -7.19
N TRP A 40 -1.97 14.48 -6.82
CA TRP A 40 -0.52 14.35 -6.94
C TRP A 40 0.02 13.20 -6.08
N LEU A 41 -0.39 13.11 -4.80
CA LEU A 41 0.05 12.01 -3.93
C LEU A 41 -0.35 10.63 -4.46
N VAL A 42 -1.49 10.51 -5.14
CA VAL A 42 -1.89 9.25 -5.79
C VAL A 42 -1.03 8.97 -7.01
N ALA A 43 -0.81 9.98 -7.87
CA ALA A 43 0.00 9.83 -9.07
C ALA A 43 1.42 9.36 -8.76
N GLU A 44 2.02 9.90 -7.69
CA GLU A 44 3.34 9.51 -7.19
C GLU A 44 3.34 8.20 -6.37
N GLY A 45 2.18 7.55 -6.20
CA GLY A 45 2.07 6.32 -5.40
C GLY A 45 2.32 6.51 -3.90
N ILE A 46 2.31 7.74 -3.41
CA ILE A 46 2.51 8.08 -1.98
C ILE A 46 1.32 7.59 -1.14
N THR A 47 0.10 7.66 -1.68
CA THR A 47 -1.13 7.22 -1.01
C THR A 47 -2.03 6.41 -1.94
N PHE A 48 -2.77 5.47 -1.36
CA PHE A 48 -3.74 4.64 -2.11
C PHE A 48 -5.19 4.88 -1.71
N GLY A 49 -5.44 5.76 -0.74
CA GLY A 49 -6.75 5.90 -0.09
C GLY A 49 -6.93 4.98 1.11
N THR A 50 -8.15 4.91 1.64
CA THR A 50 -8.57 3.92 2.65
C THR A 50 -9.19 2.68 2.01
N SER A 51 -9.69 2.81 0.78
CA SER A 51 -10.15 1.74 -0.09
C SER A 51 -9.83 2.10 -1.55
N GLU A 52 -10.21 1.26 -2.50
CA GLU A 52 -10.01 1.55 -3.93
C GLU A 52 -10.74 2.81 -4.40
N ALA A 53 -11.90 3.09 -3.81
CA ALA A 53 -12.82 4.17 -4.21
C ALA A 53 -13.03 5.25 -3.14
N THR A 54 -12.35 5.18 -2.00
CA THR A 54 -12.54 6.12 -0.88
C THR A 54 -11.20 6.58 -0.32
N PHE A 55 -11.07 7.90 -0.11
CA PHE A 55 -9.87 8.51 0.47
C PHE A 55 -10.01 8.81 1.97
N ASN A 56 -11.23 9.13 2.42
CA ASN A 56 -11.60 9.65 3.73
C ASN A 56 -10.83 10.93 4.11
N PRO A 57 -11.06 12.07 3.41
CA PRO A 57 -10.27 13.28 3.57
C PRO A 57 -10.39 13.91 4.96
N ALA A 58 -11.59 13.89 5.55
CA ALA A 58 -11.88 14.42 6.87
C ALA A 58 -11.48 13.47 8.01
N GLY A 59 -11.23 12.20 7.69
CA GLY A 59 -10.87 11.18 8.67
C GLY A 59 -9.54 11.45 9.38
N ASP A 60 -9.43 10.87 10.57
CA ASP A 60 -8.19 10.79 11.31
C ASP A 60 -7.17 9.91 10.58
N ILE A 61 -5.91 10.30 10.69
CA ILE A 61 -4.79 9.55 10.13
C ILE A 61 -3.96 8.97 11.27
N SER A 62 -3.73 7.66 11.24
CA SER A 62 -2.89 7.01 12.25
C SER A 62 -1.42 7.31 12.03
N ARG A 63 -0.61 7.23 13.09
CA ARG A 63 0.86 7.41 13.02
C ARG A 63 1.51 6.42 12.04
N ALA A 64 0.99 5.20 11.96
CA ALA A 64 1.47 4.19 11.01
C ALA A 64 1.21 4.61 9.55
N GLN A 65 0.03 5.18 9.26
CA GLN A 65 -0.29 5.68 7.92
C GLN A 65 0.58 6.89 7.55
N VAL A 66 0.81 7.81 8.50
CA VAL A 66 1.74 8.94 8.31
C VAL A 66 3.15 8.42 7.97
N ALA A 67 3.67 7.48 8.75
CA ALA A 67 4.98 6.90 8.52
C ALA A 67 5.07 6.20 7.15
N ALA A 68 4.03 5.45 6.76
CA ALA A 68 3.96 4.83 5.45
C ALA A 68 4.02 5.86 4.33
N MET A 69 3.22 6.93 4.38
CA MET A 69 3.22 7.99 3.37
C MET A 69 4.59 8.68 3.28
N LEU A 70 5.23 9.00 4.41
CA LEU A 70 6.58 9.58 4.43
C LEU A 70 7.63 8.65 3.83
N TYR A 71 7.54 7.35 4.14
CA TYR A 71 8.43 6.34 3.58
C TYR A 71 8.32 6.28 2.05
N ARG A 72 7.11 6.34 1.50
CA ARG A 72 6.93 6.39 0.03
C ARG A 72 7.44 7.69 -0.57
N TRP A 73 7.13 8.82 0.07
CA TRP A 73 7.56 10.13 -0.38
C TRP A 73 9.08 10.30 -0.41
N ALA A 74 9.80 9.69 0.52
CA ALA A 74 11.27 9.69 0.54
C ALA A 74 11.91 8.84 -0.57
N GLY A 75 11.12 8.26 -1.49
CA GLY A 75 11.62 7.53 -2.65
C GLY A 75 12.12 6.11 -2.32
N TYR A 76 11.76 5.55 -1.17
CA TYR A 76 12.08 4.16 -0.87
C TYR A 76 11.26 3.23 -1.78
N PRO A 77 11.90 2.21 -2.38
CA PRO A 77 11.22 1.30 -3.28
C PRO A 77 10.05 0.64 -2.56
N GLN A 78 8.85 0.78 -3.12
CA GLN A 78 7.80 -0.18 -2.83
C GLN A 78 8.35 -1.54 -3.24
N SER A 79 8.19 -2.58 -2.41
CA SER A 79 8.49 -3.95 -2.80
C SER A 79 7.58 -4.33 -3.97
N THR A 80 7.99 -3.95 -5.16
CA THR A 80 7.38 -4.28 -6.44
C THR A 80 7.79 -5.71 -6.73
N GLY A 81 6.89 -6.64 -6.39
CA GLY A 81 7.06 -8.06 -6.70
C GLY A 81 7.53 -8.90 -5.52
N ILE A 82 6.64 -9.08 -4.53
CA ILE A 82 6.45 -10.44 -4.04
C ILE A 82 5.24 -10.95 -4.81
N THR A 83 5.41 -11.25 -6.10
CA THR A 83 4.58 -12.31 -6.66
C THR A 83 5.01 -13.54 -5.87
N PRO A 84 4.20 -14.14 -4.99
CA PRO A 84 4.47 -15.52 -4.65
C PRO A 84 4.29 -16.26 -5.96
N SER A 85 5.38 -16.44 -6.72
CA SER A 85 5.47 -17.59 -7.61
C SER A 85 5.47 -18.76 -6.65
N ALA A 86 4.27 -19.15 -6.22
CA ALA A 86 3.99 -20.44 -5.65
C ALA A 86 4.19 -21.43 -6.79
N THR A 87 5.44 -21.60 -7.20
CA THR A 87 5.89 -22.84 -7.80
C THR A 87 5.73 -23.84 -6.68
N SER A 88 4.57 -24.49 -6.70
CA SER A 88 4.23 -25.66 -5.91
C SER A 88 5.35 -26.69 -6.08
N ARG A 89 6.37 -26.59 -5.24
CA ARG A 89 7.38 -27.63 -5.12
C ARG A 89 6.71 -28.77 -4.40
N SER A 90 6.14 -29.69 -5.18
CA SER A 90 5.62 -30.96 -4.70
C SER A 90 6.63 -31.58 -3.73
N LEU A 91 6.27 -31.66 -2.46
CA LEU A 91 7.07 -32.37 -1.47
C LEU A 91 7.09 -33.85 -1.91
N PRO A 92 8.26 -34.51 -1.99
CA PRO A 92 8.27 -35.95 -2.16
C PRO A 92 7.53 -36.55 -0.97
N THR A 93 6.46 -37.29 -1.23
CA THR A 93 5.79 -38.09 -0.21
C THR A 93 6.79 -39.14 0.25
N SER A 94 7.49 -38.88 1.35
CA SER A 94 8.26 -39.90 2.03
C SER A 94 7.28 -40.94 2.57
N THR A 95 7.05 -41.97 1.76
CA THR A 95 6.49 -43.25 2.19
C THR A 95 7.35 -43.77 3.32
N THR A 96 6.91 -43.55 4.56
CA THR A 96 7.50 -44.16 5.76
C THR A 96 7.28 -45.67 5.66
N ARG A 97 8.22 -46.38 5.05
CA ARG A 97 8.32 -47.83 5.17
C ARG A 97 8.98 -48.11 6.52
N SER A 98 8.14 -48.36 7.52
CA SER A 98 8.51 -48.71 8.89
C SER A 98 9.43 -49.94 8.91
N PRO A 99 10.65 -49.88 9.49
CA PRO A 99 11.42 -51.09 9.76
C PRO A 99 10.84 -51.80 10.98
N GLY A 100 10.34 -53.02 10.76
CA GLY A 100 9.82 -53.90 11.81
C GLY A 100 10.93 -54.32 12.77
N TRP A 101 10.83 -53.87 14.02
CA TRP A 101 11.54 -54.44 15.17
C TRP A 101 10.90 -55.79 15.54
N GLN A 102 11.04 -56.78 14.66
CA GLN A 102 10.76 -58.18 14.98
C GLN A 102 11.93 -58.80 15.75
N LYS A 103 11.81 -58.68 17.08
CA LYS A 103 11.97 -59.67 18.14
C LYS A 103 12.93 -60.88 17.92
N LYS A 104 13.83 -61.00 18.91
CA LYS A 104 14.65 -62.12 19.37
C LYS A 104 14.04 -63.52 19.20
N ALA A 105 14.87 -64.47 18.78
CA ALA A 105 15.12 -65.76 19.43
C ALA A 105 16.51 -66.26 18.99
#